data_AF-A0A2W5TDL7-F1
#
_entry.id   AF-A0A2W5TDL7-F1
#
_cell.length_a   1.000
_cell.length_b   1.000
_cell.length_c   1.000
_cell.angle_alpha   90.00
_cell.angle_beta   90.00
_cell.angle_gamma   90.00
#
_symmetry.space_group_name_H-M   'P 1'
#
loop_
_entity.id
_entity.type
_entity.pdbx_description
1 polymer ?
#
loop_
_entity_poly.entity_id
_entity_poly.type
_entity_poly.pdbx_seq_one_letter_code
_entity_poly.pdbx_strand_id
1 'polypeptide(L)'
;MIPAFSATYRCMEAFDSFLSSPQHRDLIRAVLTCAAHARGLGLIVGDETGKTAATLASTLAAAWPHTDVNLLQIDANPTRVTSFLGGAPREPFVIADRGTDAALRSALRQDSDVLVVTALEDAAAQLLVTATQTGHAVLLATNLTSLEAAISRLTAGAAFMQQDGVEFVVELRDGFIQRVLRRMPSGLEVLAEVRDGAVHVERATVPEALYPPPTPTRMAPPLPERREAKVAARAAWLPVTSETSTANSRIGIGPMSRPTGWAWPTCPQCSKPLSFVLQLELSELPAEFSVPLRDGLVELFLCADVCEGGVHLERVAPSSSLEAVLAPHHSLLVLEPGAIATWRRFDEEPGWVDRERLELPEPEVDSPRPLQADKLGGWPAWQQGADWPSDDSTLLFQLDEGETRIGGKSPTWSFEEARVMPGLPPARVVDSEAPRHFPSLLTGEATAFIFMNSDGSLKFVWQTG
;
A
#
# COMPACT_ATOMS: atom_id res chain seq x y z
N MET A 1 14.13 29.17 -0.01
CA MET A 1 14.38 27.89 -0.72
C MET A 1 15.80 27.47 -0.36
N ILE A 2 15.97 26.22 0.12
CA ILE A 2 17.20 25.58 0.63
C ILE A 2 17.68 26.07 2.03
N PRO A 3 17.29 25.36 3.12
CA PRO A 3 18.25 25.12 4.21
C PRO A 3 18.24 23.71 4.84
N ALA A 4 17.38 22.78 4.43
CA ALA A 4 17.22 21.48 5.14
C ALA A 4 18.41 20.51 4.97
N PHE A 5 19.15 20.57 3.85
CA PHE A 5 20.29 19.67 3.59
C PHE A 5 21.52 19.93 4.50
N SER A 6 21.60 21.07 5.19
CA SER A 6 22.75 21.41 6.04
C SER A 6 22.77 20.68 7.39
N ALA A 7 21.63 20.19 7.88
CA ALA A 7 21.53 19.61 9.23
C ALA A 7 22.09 18.17 9.28
N THR A 8 21.76 17.35 8.27
CA THR A 8 22.19 15.95 8.16
C THR A 8 23.71 15.82 8.05
N TYR A 9 24.37 16.69 7.29
CA TYR A 9 25.84 16.71 7.18
C TYR A 9 26.54 17.15 8.47
N ARG A 10 25.95 18.06 9.27
CA ARG A 10 26.50 18.42 10.59
C ARG A 10 26.32 17.30 11.62
N CYS A 11 25.26 16.50 11.50
CA CYS A 11 25.08 15.29 12.32
C CYS A 11 26.16 14.24 12.03
N MET A 12 26.60 14.09 10.78
CA MET A 12 27.70 13.16 10.44
C MET A 12 29.05 13.59 11.03
N GLU A 13 29.41 14.87 11.01
CA GLU A 13 30.65 15.36 11.66
C GLU A 13 30.61 15.21 13.20
N ALA A 14 29.44 15.46 13.82
CA ALA A 14 29.22 15.20 15.24
C ALA A 14 29.25 13.70 15.57
N PHE A 15 28.75 12.84 14.66
CA PHE A 15 28.80 11.39 14.78
C PHE A 15 30.21 10.84 14.63
N ASP A 16 31.02 11.33 13.68
CA ASP A 16 32.42 10.95 13.54
C ASP A 16 33.24 11.37 14.77
N SER A 17 32.95 12.54 15.34
CA SER A 17 33.52 12.99 16.63
C SER A 17 33.03 12.17 17.83
N PHE A 18 31.81 11.64 17.80
CA PHE A 18 31.23 10.79 18.84
C PHE A 18 31.75 9.34 18.76
N LEU A 19 31.85 8.78 17.55
CA LEU A 19 32.43 7.49 17.19
C LEU A 19 33.93 7.41 17.47
N SER A 20 34.64 8.54 17.41
CA SER A 20 36.09 8.55 17.61
C SER A 20 36.49 8.44 19.08
N SER A 21 35.56 8.59 20.04
CA SER A 21 35.78 8.27 21.45
C SER A 21 36.07 6.77 21.62
N PRO A 22 37.27 6.37 22.09
CA PRO A 22 37.62 4.95 22.29
C PRO A 22 36.68 4.23 23.25
N GLN A 23 36.12 4.94 24.24
CA GLN A 23 35.17 4.40 25.21
C GLN A 23 33.81 4.12 24.56
N HIS A 24 33.32 5.00 23.70
CA HIS A 24 31.98 4.84 23.11
C HIS A 24 31.94 3.87 21.92
N ARG A 25 33.08 3.54 21.30
CA ARG A 25 33.13 2.60 20.16
C ARG A 25 32.52 1.24 20.47
N ASP A 26 32.81 0.68 21.63
CA ASP A 26 32.33 -0.66 21.97
C ASP A 26 30.83 -0.67 22.31
N LEU A 27 30.31 0.39 22.95
CA LEU A 27 28.87 0.59 23.14
C LEU A 27 28.15 0.75 21.80
N ILE A 28 28.69 1.57 20.90
CA ILE A 28 28.07 1.80 19.59
C ILE A 28 28.09 0.52 18.75
N ARG A 29 29.17 -0.27 18.80
CA ARG A 29 29.21 -1.60 18.17
C ARG A 29 28.15 -2.52 18.73
N ALA A 30 27.93 -2.52 20.04
CA ALA A 30 26.86 -3.30 20.65
C ALA A 30 25.48 -2.85 20.15
N VAL A 31 25.23 -1.53 20.08
CA VAL A 31 23.98 -0.99 19.52
C VAL A 31 23.80 -1.37 18.05
N LEU A 32 24.81 -1.18 17.21
CA LEU A 32 24.76 -1.53 15.78
C LEU A 32 24.56 -3.03 15.57
N THR A 33 25.17 -3.86 16.43
CA THR A 33 24.98 -5.31 16.40
C THR A 33 23.54 -5.70 16.74
N CYS A 34 22.95 -5.09 17.76
CA CYS A 34 21.54 -5.29 18.08
C CYS A 34 20.63 -4.82 16.95
N ALA A 35 20.85 -3.61 16.45
CA ALA A 35 20.08 -3.00 15.38
C ALA A 35 20.10 -3.88 14.11
N ALA A 36 21.28 -4.32 13.65
CA ALA A 36 21.44 -5.12 12.44
C ALA A 36 20.69 -6.46 12.45
N HIS A 37 20.38 -7.00 13.63
CA HIS A 37 19.68 -8.28 13.78
C HIS A 37 18.24 -8.12 14.26
N ALA A 38 17.77 -6.88 14.41
CA ALA A 38 16.45 -6.64 14.97
C ALA A 38 15.36 -6.99 13.96
N ARG A 39 14.31 -7.70 14.41
CA ARG A 39 13.07 -7.98 13.67
C ARG A 39 11.81 -7.61 14.47
N GLY A 40 12.00 -6.78 15.49
CA GLY A 40 10.94 -6.28 16.36
C GLY A 40 11.26 -4.87 16.85
N LEU A 41 11.00 -4.60 18.13
CA LEU A 41 11.15 -3.25 18.69
C LEU A 41 12.51 -3.02 19.36
N GLY A 42 13.26 -2.04 18.86
CA GLY A 42 14.40 -1.40 19.53
C GLY A 42 13.97 -0.08 20.18
N LEU A 43 14.29 0.11 21.46
CA LEU A 43 13.92 1.32 22.21
C LEU A 43 15.14 2.14 22.60
N ILE A 44 15.05 3.47 22.45
CA ILE A 44 16.01 4.43 23.02
C ILE A 44 15.27 5.27 24.08
N VAL A 45 15.72 5.17 25.32
CA VAL A 45 15.09 5.78 26.51
C VAL A 45 16.14 6.52 27.35
N GLY A 46 15.71 7.31 28.35
CA GLY A 46 16.61 7.98 29.29
C GLY A 46 16.99 9.42 28.93
N ASP A 47 16.34 10.00 27.92
CA ASP A 47 16.52 11.40 27.51
C ASP A 47 15.20 12.16 27.65
N GLU A 48 15.05 12.94 28.73
CA GLU A 48 13.85 13.74 28.99
C GLU A 48 13.49 14.72 27.86
N THR A 49 14.50 15.15 27.09
CA THR A 49 14.30 16.09 25.98
C THR A 49 13.93 15.38 24.68
N GLY A 50 14.22 14.07 24.58
CA GLY A 50 14.09 13.25 23.37
C GLY A 50 15.06 13.61 22.23
N LYS A 51 15.83 14.70 22.33
CA LYS A 51 16.67 15.21 21.23
C LYS A 51 17.90 14.34 20.99
N THR A 52 18.52 13.86 22.05
CA THR A 52 19.68 12.97 21.99
C THR A 52 19.25 11.59 21.51
N ALA A 53 18.12 11.09 22.01
CA ALA A 53 17.53 9.84 21.54
C ALA A 53 17.20 9.90 20.04
N ALA A 54 16.55 10.98 19.60
CA ALA A 54 16.26 11.24 18.18
C ALA A 54 17.54 11.28 17.34
N THR A 55 18.55 12.03 17.79
CA THR A 55 19.84 12.15 17.10
C THR A 55 20.50 10.78 16.96
N LEU A 56 20.53 9.98 18.03
CA LEU A 56 21.09 8.63 18.00
C LEU A 56 20.31 7.72 17.04
N ALA A 57 18.98 7.78 17.02
CA ALA A 57 18.15 7.01 16.10
C ALA A 57 18.45 7.36 14.63
N SER A 58 18.44 8.64 14.27
CA SER A 58 18.78 9.10 12.90
C SER A 58 20.21 8.73 12.50
N THR A 59 21.11 8.73 13.47
CA THR A 59 22.50 8.36 13.26
C THR A 59 22.64 6.86 12.99
N LEU A 60 21.94 6.02 13.75
CA LEU A 60 21.89 4.57 13.50
C LEU A 60 21.21 4.25 12.18
N ALA A 61 20.20 5.02 11.77
CA ALA A 61 19.56 4.91 10.46
C ALA A 61 20.57 5.10 9.32
N ALA A 62 21.42 6.13 9.42
CA ALA A 62 22.45 6.41 8.43
C ALA A 62 23.62 5.40 8.45
N ALA A 63 23.85 4.74 9.58
CA ALA A 63 24.95 3.80 9.81
C ALA A 63 24.53 2.32 9.71
N TRP A 64 23.27 2.04 9.36
CA TRP A 64 22.75 0.68 9.29
C TRP A 64 23.53 -0.13 8.24
N PRO A 65 23.81 -1.43 8.44
CA PRO A 65 24.53 -2.21 7.43
C PRO A 65 23.62 -2.48 6.22
N HIS A 66 23.95 -1.88 5.07
CA HIS A 66 23.09 -1.84 3.88
C HIS A 66 23.64 -2.68 2.74
N THR A 67 22.85 -3.65 2.28
CA THR A 67 22.84 -4.02 0.85
C THR A 67 21.41 -4.16 0.30
N ASP A 68 20.44 -4.59 1.11
CA ASP A 68 19.10 -4.97 0.60
C ASP A 68 17.94 -4.60 1.57
N VAL A 69 18.01 -3.45 2.25
CA VAL A 69 17.01 -3.06 3.27
C VAL A 69 16.50 -1.65 2.99
N ASN A 70 15.18 -1.49 2.88
CA ASN A 70 14.48 -0.22 2.74
C ASN A 70 14.16 0.36 4.12
N LEU A 71 14.93 1.37 4.52
CA LEU A 71 14.79 2.03 5.82
C LEU A 71 14.07 3.36 5.64
N LEU A 72 13.00 3.59 6.42
CA LEU A 72 12.27 4.86 6.44
C LEU A 72 12.40 5.53 7.81
N GLN A 73 12.89 6.77 7.82
CA GLN A 73 12.97 7.60 9.01
C GLN A 73 11.81 8.60 9.06
N ILE A 74 11.09 8.58 10.18
CA ILE A 74 9.97 9.46 10.51
C ILE A 74 10.39 10.36 11.67
N ASP A 75 10.52 11.65 11.38
CA ASP A 75 10.85 12.66 12.38
C ASP A 75 9.61 13.11 13.16
N ALA A 76 9.79 13.81 14.28
CA ALA A 76 8.69 14.41 15.05
C ALA A 76 7.93 15.47 14.23
N ASN A 77 6.60 15.48 14.30
CA ASN A 77 5.72 16.30 13.44
C ASN A 77 6.15 16.25 11.96
N PRO A 78 6.16 15.05 11.36
CA PRO A 78 6.77 14.84 10.06
C PRO A 78 5.98 15.60 8.99
N THR A 79 6.68 16.43 8.22
CA THR A 79 6.20 16.93 6.92
C THR A 79 6.81 16.14 5.77
N ARG A 80 7.81 15.30 6.08
CA ARG A 80 8.59 14.50 5.15
C ARG A 80 9.06 13.21 5.84
N VAL A 81 9.20 12.14 5.08
CA VAL A 81 9.84 10.88 5.51
C VAL A 81 11.10 10.70 4.70
N THR A 82 12.21 10.41 5.38
CA THR A 82 13.50 10.20 4.70
C THR A 82 13.69 8.72 4.45
N SER A 83 13.84 8.33 3.19
CA SER A 83 14.17 6.96 2.81
C SER A 83 15.68 6.77 2.70
N PHE A 84 16.18 5.62 3.13
CA PHE A 84 17.55 5.18 2.96
C PHE A 84 17.53 3.82 2.24
N LEU A 85 18.16 3.76 1.06
CA LEU A 85 18.37 2.51 0.33
C LEU A 85 19.87 2.41 -0.01
N GLY A 86 20.50 1.28 0.33
CA GLY A 86 21.94 1.10 0.09
C GLY A 86 22.85 2.06 0.87
N GLY A 87 22.35 2.68 1.94
CA GLY A 87 23.10 3.61 2.79
C GLY A 87 23.20 5.05 2.31
N ALA A 88 22.50 5.38 1.22
CA ALA A 88 22.34 6.76 0.79
C ALA A 88 20.93 7.27 1.09
N PRO A 89 20.78 8.47 1.70
CA PRO A 89 19.46 9.10 1.80
C PRO A 89 18.93 9.40 0.40
N ARG A 90 17.67 9.05 0.16
CA ARG A 90 16.89 9.38 -1.04
C ARG A 90 16.09 10.67 -0.84
N GLU A 91 15.47 11.14 -1.92
CA GLU A 91 14.60 12.31 -1.87
C GLU A 91 13.42 12.02 -0.91
N PRO A 92 13.23 12.84 0.14
CA PRO A 92 12.14 12.62 1.08
C PRO A 92 10.78 12.83 0.42
N PHE A 93 9.83 11.93 0.64
CA PHE A 93 8.46 12.15 0.19
C PHE A 93 7.67 13.01 1.18
N VAL A 94 6.73 13.80 0.67
CA VAL A 94 5.94 14.76 1.45
C VAL A 94 4.65 14.10 1.95
N ILE A 95 4.31 14.33 3.20
CA ILE A 95 3.04 13.89 3.78
C ILE A 95 2.15 15.12 3.95
N ALA A 96 0.90 15.02 3.52
CA ALA A 96 -0.07 16.11 3.57
C ALA A 96 -0.47 16.48 5.01
N ASP A 97 -0.48 15.49 5.90
CA ASP A 97 -0.82 15.64 7.31
C ASP A 97 0.44 15.60 8.20
N ARG A 98 0.42 16.35 9.32
CA ARG A 98 1.62 16.65 10.14
C ARG A 98 1.78 15.73 11.35
N GLY A 99 1.10 14.59 11.38
CA GLY A 99 1.13 13.63 12.48
C GLY A 99 2.09 12.46 12.23
N THR A 100 2.71 11.97 13.31
CA THR A 100 3.55 10.75 13.24
C THR A 100 2.74 9.52 12.85
N ASP A 101 1.45 9.48 13.17
CA ASP A 101 0.54 8.40 12.80
C ASP A 101 0.25 8.37 11.28
N ALA A 102 -0.01 9.52 10.65
CA ALA A 102 -0.19 9.62 9.20
C ALA A 102 1.09 9.24 8.46
N ALA A 103 2.24 9.69 8.96
CA ALA A 103 3.53 9.32 8.41
C ALA A 103 3.81 7.83 8.51
N LEU A 104 3.48 7.23 9.65
CA LEU A 104 3.68 5.81 9.88
C LEU A 104 2.75 4.96 8.99
N ARG A 105 1.48 5.36 8.81
CA ARG A 105 0.57 4.72 7.84
C ARG A 105 1.12 4.79 6.42
N SER A 106 1.69 5.94 6.04
CA SER A 106 2.30 6.10 4.72
C SER A 106 3.55 5.23 4.58
N ALA A 107 4.43 5.22 5.59
CA ALA A 107 5.68 4.45 5.57
C ALA A 107 5.45 2.94 5.48
N LEU A 108 4.43 2.42 6.18
CA LEU A 108 4.02 1.01 6.09
C LEU A 108 3.51 0.59 4.71
N ARG A 109 3.21 1.54 3.82
CA ARG A 109 2.79 1.29 2.42
C ARG A 109 3.94 1.47 1.41
N GLN A 110 5.15 1.73 1.88
CA GLN A 110 6.32 2.04 1.06
C GLN A 110 7.36 0.91 1.15
N ASP A 111 6.91 -0.33 1.35
CA ASP A 111 7.75 -1.53 1.46
C ASP A 111 8.92 -1.38 2.44
N SER A 112 8.65 -0.79 3.60
CA SER A 112 9.69 -0.56 4.60
C SER A 112 10.07 -1.85 5.31
N ASP A 113 11.36 -2.19 5.35
CA ASP A 113 11.88 -3.24 6.21
C ASP A 113 12.13 -2.71 7.63
N VAL A 114 12.64 -1.48 7.70
CA VAL A 114 13.06 -0.82 8.94
C VAL A 114 12.38 0.53 9.07
N LEU A 115 11.75 0.77 10.21
CA LEU A 115 11.14 2.04 10.56
C LEU A 115 11.95 2.69 11.69
N VAL A 116 12.46 3.89 11.45
CA VAL A 116 13.15 4.68 12.47
C VAL A 116 12.26 5.86 12.84
N VAL A 117 11.73 5.85 14.06
CA VAL A 117 10.81 6.88 14.55
C VAL A 117 11.50 7.68 15.64
N THR A 118 11.72 8.96 15.38
CA THR A 118 12.57 9.78 16.26
C THR A 118 11.82 10.37 17.45
N ALA A 119 10.49 10.22 17.52
CA ALA A 119 9.69 10.66 18.65
C ALA A 119 8.41 9.83 18.78
N LEU A 120 8.03 9.49 20.02
CA LEU A 120 6.80 8.79 20.33
C LEU A 120 5.65 9.78 20.56
N GLU A 121 4.66 9.77 19.65
CA GLU A 121 3.36 10.44 19.82
C GLU A 121 2.27 9.42 20.20
N ASP A 122 1.32 9.82 21.05
CA ASP A 122 0.29 8.91 21.57
C ASP A 122 -0.59 8.31 20.46
N ALA A 123 -0.91 9.11 19.44
CA ALA A 123 -1.71 8.65 18.29
C ALA A 123 -1.00 7.57 17.45
N ALA A 124 0.34 7.50 17.49
CA ALA A 124 1.14 6.55 16.72
C ALA A 124 1.48 5.26 17.48
N ALA A 125 1.33 5.23 18.81
CA ALA A 125 1.76 4.14 19.67
C ALA A 125 1.20 2.77 19.26
N GLN A 126 -0.12 2.70 19.01
CA GLN A 126 -0.76 1.44 18.62
C GLN A 126 -0.28 0.94 17.26
N LEU A 127 -0.07 1.86 16.31
CA LEU A 127 0.36 1.52 14.97
C LEU A 127 1.83 1.06 14.94
N LEU A 128 2.68 1.57 15.84
CA LEU A 128 4.06 1.08 16.02
C LEU A 128 4.08 -0.36 16.52
N VAL A 129 3.20 -0.70 17.47
CA VAL A 129 3.04 -2.08 17.94
C VAL A 129 2.59 -2.97 16.80
N THR A 130 1.61 -2.53 16.00
CA THR A 130 1.16 -3.30 14.83
C THR A 130 2.30 -3.50 13.81
N ALA A 131 3.10 -2.47 13.52
CA ALA A 131 4.24 -2.57 12.62
C ALA A 131 5.23 -3.67 13.06
N THR A 132 5.54 -3.73 14.35
CA THR A 132 6.41 -4.79 14.88
C THR A 132 5.80 -6.19 14.77
N GLN A 133 4.48 -6.31 14.93
CA GLN A 133 3.78 -7.59 14.81
C GLN A 133 3.66 -8.08 13.37
N THR A 134 3.67 -7.16 12.40
CA THR A 134 3.67 -7.49 10.97
C THR A 134 5.07 -7.72 10.39
N GLY A 135 6.10 -7.81 11.25
CA GLY A 135 7.45 -8.23 10.88
C GLY A 135 8.42 -7.09 10.56
N HIS A 136 8.06 -5.83 10.80
CA HIS A 136 8.94 -4.68 10.60
C HIS A 136 9.90 -4.53 11.78
N ALA A 137 11.16 -4.21 11.48
CA ALA A 137 12.10 -3.77 12.51
C ALA A 137 11.82 -2.31 12.84
N VAL A 138 11.53 -1.99 14.10
CA VAL A 138 11.21 -0.62 14.53
C VAL A 138 12.25 -0.14 15.51
N LEU A 139 12.94 0.96 15.19
CA LEU A 139 13.79 1.69 16.14
C LEU A 139 13.04 2.95 16.59
N LEU A 140 12.70 3.01 17.87
CA LEU A 140 11.93 4.11 18.44
C LEU A 140 12.77 4.90 19.46
N ALA A 141 12.96 6.19 19.18
CA ALA A 141 13.44 7.15 20.15
C ALA A 141 12.28 7.75 20.95
N THR A 142 12.47 7.85 22.27
CA THR A 142 11.45 8.37 23.18
C THR A 142 12.03 9.49 24.04
N ASN A 143 11.14 10.34 24.56
CA ASN A 143 11.47 11.31 25.61
C ASN A 143 11.24 10.75 27.03
N LEU A 144 11.06 9.43 27.14
CA LEU A 144 10.73 8.76 28.40
C LEU A 144 12.01 8.33 29.10
N THR A 145 12.01 8.40 30.43
CA THR A 145 13.21 8.17 31.23
C THR A 145 13.47 6.71 31.59
N SER A 146 12.52 5.81 31.32
CA SER A 146 12.65 4.39 31.63
C SER A 146 11.96 3.49 30.61
N LEU A 147 12.43 2.25 30.53
CA LEU A 147 11.81 1.18 29.73
C LEU A 147 10.35 0.93 30.15
N GLU A 148 10.07 0.88 31.45
CA GLU A 148 8.74 0.62 31.97
C GLU A 148 7.74 1.71 31.56
N ALA A 149 8.17 2.98 31.58
CA ALA A 149 7.36 4.09 31.10
C ALA A 149 7.11 3.99 29.58
N ALA A 150 8.13 3.61 28.80
CA ALA A 150 8.00 3.42 27.35
C ALA A 150 7.02 2.30 27.00
N ILE A 151 7.14 1.14 27.66
CA ILE A 151 6.23 0.01 27.46
C ILE A 151 4.82 0.38 27.91
N SER A 152 4.66 0.99 29.08
CA SER A 152 3.35 1.43 29.58
C SER A 152 2.65 2.39 28.62
N ARG A 153 3.41 3.28 27.98
CA ARG A 153 2.87 4.21 26.98
C ARG A 153 2.50 3.52 25.67
N LEU A 154 3.33 2.60 25.18
CA LEU A 154 3.05 1.82 23.98
C LEU A 154 1.88 0.84 24.15
N THR A 155 1.60 0.42 25.38
CA THR A 155 0.54 -0.54 25.72
C THR A 155 -0.74 0.10 26.23
N ALA A 156 -0.77 1.42 26.38
CA ALA A 156 -1.94 2.16 26.85
C ALA A 156 -3.10 2.04 25.84
N GLY A 157 -3.87 0.96 25.93
CA GLY A 157 -4.99 0.63 25.04
C GLY A 157 -4.97 -0.79 24.45
N ALA A 158 -3.87 -1.53 24.54
CA ALA A 158 -3.74 -2.88 23.97
C ALA A 158 -3.13 -3.88 24.96
N ALA A 159 -3.82 -5.00 25.17
CA ALA A 159 -3.48 -6.02 26.16
C ALA A 159 -2.25 -6.90 25.82
N PHE A 160 -1.58 -6.67 24.68
CA PHE A 160 -0.76 -7.70 24.04
C PHE A 160 0.76 -7.47 24.03
N MET A 161 1.25 -6.25 24.32
CA MET A 161 2.70 -6.01 24.42
C MET A 161 3.17 -6.17 25.88
N GLN A 162 3.50 -7.40 26.27
CA GLN A 162 4.41 -7.60 27.41
C GLN A 162 5.85 -7.28 26.95
N GLN A 163 6.83 -7.27 27.88
CA GLN A 163 8.23 -6.96 27.55
C GLN A 163 8.79 -7.80 26.39
N ASP A 164 8.19 -8.95 26.08
CA ASP A 164 8.61 -9.92 25.08
C ASP A 164 8.71 -9.36 23.64
N GLY A 165 8.00 -8.29 23.30
CA GLY A 165 8.11 -7.64 21.98
C GLY A 165 9.30 -6.69 21.82
N VAL A 166 10.02 -6.38 22.90
CA VAL A 166 11.21 -5.51 22.89
C VAL A 166 12.46 -6.37 22.68
N GLU A 167 13.17 -6.18 21.58
CA GLU A 167 14.37 -6.96 21.26
C GLU A 167 15.66 -6.35 21.81
N PHE A 168 15.73 -5.03 21.91
CA PHE A 168 16.85 -4.37 22.56
C PHE A 168 16.46 -2.98 23.08
N VAL A 169 17.25 -2.49 24.05
CA VAL A 169 17.05 -1.19 24.68
C VAL A 169 18.39 -0.47 24.79
N VAL A 170 18.40 0.81 24.44
CA VAL A 170 19.52 1.71 24.68
C VAL A 170 19.09 2.71 25.74
N GLU A 171 19.72 2.65 26.91
CA GLU A 171 19.47 3.58 28.00
C GLU A 171 20.49 4.71 27.93
N LEU A 172 19.98 5.94 27.85
CA LEU A 172 20.75 7.16 27.88
C LEU A 172 20.78 7.74 29.30
N ARG A 173 21.87 8.42 29.64
CA ARG A 173 21.99 9.26 30.84
C ARG A 173 22.85 10.46 30.52
N ASP A 174 22.38 11.66 30.86
CA ASP A 174 23.09 12.92 30.62
C ASP A 174 23.51 13.10 29.14
N GLY A 175 22.74 12.55 28.20
CA GLY A 175 23.02 12.59 26.77
C GLY A 175 24.03 11.55 26.26
N PHE A 176 24.43 10.59 27.08
CA PHE A 176 25.37 9.52 26.70
C PHE A 176 24.72 8.14 26.84
N ILE A 177 25.17 7.17 26.03
CA ILE A 177 24.76 5.77 26.16
C ILE A 177 25.34 5.22 27.47
N GLN A 178 24.46 4.86 28.40
CA GLN A 178 24.84 4.27 29.68
C GLN A 178 24.80 2.75 29.62
N ARG A 179 23.76 2.17 29.01
CA ARG A 179 23.54 0.73 28.91
C ARG A 179 22.91 0.34 27.57
N VAL A 180 23.26 -0.84 27.09
CA VAL A 180 22.64 -1.51 25.96
C VAL A 180 22.16 -2.87 26.46
N LEU A 181 20.86 -3.10 26.41
CA LEU A 181 20.23 -4.36 26.78
C LEU A 181 19.78 -5.08 25.52
N ARG A 182 19.89 -6.40 25.50
CA ARG A 182 19.41 -7.25 24.40
C ARG A 182 18.51 -8.35 24.95
N ARG A 183 17.50 -8.72 24.18
CA ARG A 183 16.64 -9.87 24.45
C ARG A 183 17.44 -11.16 24.29
N MET A 184 17.44 -11.93 25.36
CA MET A 184 17.90 -13.31 25.45
C MET A 184 16.71 -14.19 25.84
N PRO A 185 16.79 -15.54 25.73
CA PRO A 185 15.70 -16.44 26.14
C PRO A 185 15.24 -16.26 27.60
N SER A 186 16.13 -15.76 28.47
CA SER A 186 15.92 -15.46 29.89
C SER A 186 15.33 -14.08 30.17
N GLY A 187 15.23 -13.19 29.17
CA GLY A 187 14.77 -11.81 29.32
C GLY A 187 15.72 -10.78 28.71
N LEU A 188 15.58 -9.50 29.09
CA LEU A 188 16.57 -8.47 28.72
C LEU A 188 17.82 -8.61 29.58
N GLU A 189 18.96 -8.77 28.94
CA GLU A 189 20.27 -8.84 29.58
C GLU A 189 21.16 -7.70 29.13
N VAL A 190 22.12 -7.29 29.98
CA VAL A 190 23.02 -6.17 29.69
C VAL A 190 24.13 -6.64 28.77
N LEU A 191 24.09 -6.19 27.52
CA LEU A 191 25.13 -6.48 26.53
C LEU A 191 26.37 -5.60 26.73
N ALA A 192 26.14 -4.32 27.05
CA ALA A 192 27.19 -3.36 27.30
C ALA A 192 26.73 -2.29 28.28
N GLU A 193 27.63 -1.81 29.14
CA GLU A 193 27.33 -0.76 30.11
C GLU A 193 28.56 0.05 30.51
N VAL A 194 28.33 1.29 30.93
CA VAL A 194 29.35 2.12 31.58
C VAL A 194 29.29 1.88 33.09
N ARG A 195 30.39 1.38 33.68
CA ARG A 195 30.59 1.30 35.13
C ARG A 195 31.91 1.95 35.50
N ASP A 196 31.91 2.79 36.52
CA ASP A 196 33.11 3.50 37.02
C ASP A 196 33.89 4.25 35.92
N GLY A 197 33.20 4.77 34.91
CA GLY A 197 33.79 5.49 33.77
C GLY A 197 34.45 4.59 32.72
N ALA A 198 34.35 3.27 32.84
CA ALA A 198 34.82 2.29 31.88
C ALA A 198 33.65 1.57 31.20
N VAL A 199 33.83 1.20 29.93
CA VAL A 199 32.86 0.38 29.21
C VAL A 199 33.13 -1.09 29.46
N HIS A 200 32.12 -1.76 29.96
CA HIS A 200 32.08 -3.21 30.14
C HIS A 200 31.17 -3.78 29.07
N VAL A 201 31.74 -4.59 28.17
CA VAL A 201 30.98 -5.34 27.17
C VAL A 201 31.06 -6.81 27.54
N GLU A 202 29.93 -7.49 27.52
CA GLU A 202 29.88 -8.95 27.65
C GLU A 202 30.42 -9.57 26.34
N ARG A 203 31.74 -9.77 26.27
CA ARG A 203 32.46 -10.16 25.03
C ARG A 203 32.05 -11.51 24.43
N ALA A 204 31.32 -12.35 25.17
CA ALA A 204 30.86 -13.65 24.66
C ALA A 204 29.72 -13.53 23.62
N THR A 205 29.08 -12.38 23.49
CA THR A 205 27.85 -12.19 22.70
C THR A 205 27.98 -11.17 21.55
N VAL A 206 29.14 -10.51 21.40
CA VAL A 206 29.43 -9.60 20.27
C VAL A 206 30.45 -10.29 19.35
N PRO A 207 30.07 -10.70 18.13
CA PRO A 207 31.00 -11.36 17.20
C PRO A 207 32.22 -10.49 16.93
N GLU A 208 33.43 -11.06 17.07
CA GLU A 208 34.72 -10.37 16.88
C GLU A 208 34.95 -9.95 15.41
N ALA A 209 34.24 -10.56 14.46
CA ALA A 209 34.24 -10.21 13.05
C ALA A 209 32.87 -9.72 12.61
N LEU A 210 32.74 -8.41 12.40
CA LEU A 210 31.69 -7.86 11.55
C LEU A 210 32.11 -8.15 10.10
N TYR A 211 31.24 -8.84 9.37
CA TYR A 211 31.35 -9.22 7.95
C TYR A 211 32.22 -10.46 7.65
N PRO A 212 31.63 -11.61 7.25
CA PRO A 212 32.26 -12.36 6.17
C PRO A 212 32.41 -11.41 4.96
N PRO A 213 33.52 -11.45 4.21
CA PRO A 213 33.55 -10.77 2.92
C PRO A 213 32.33 -11.23 2.14
N PRO A 214 31.57 -10.32 1.50
CA PRO A 214 30.35 -10.70 0.81
C PRO A 214 30.71 -11.85 -0.13
N THR A 215 30.09 -13.00 0.10
CA THR A 215 30.03 -14.03 -0.94
C THR A 215 29.45 -13.29 -2.13
N PRO A 216 30.15 -13.20 -3.27
CA PRO A 216 29.57 -12.55 -4.43
C PRO A 216 28.32 -13.35 -4.77
N THR A 217 27.16 -12.83 -4.37
CA THR A 217 25.89 -13.19 -4.97
C THR A 217 26.14 -13.04 -6.46
N ARG A 218 25.79 -14.08 -7.23
CA ARG A 218 25.79 -14.00 -8.69
C ARG A 218 25.03 -12.71 -9.02
N MET A 219 25.77 -11.66 -9.37
CA MET A 219 25.17 -10.42 -9.79
C MET A 219 24.27 -10.80 -10.96
N ALA A 220 22.97 -10.50 -10.85
CA ALA A 220 22.17 -10.42 -12.04
C ALA A 220 22.93 -9.50 -13.02
N PRO A 221 23.05 -9.88 -14.31
CA PRO A 221 23.91 -9.21 -15.27
C PRO A 221 23.77 -7.68 -15.18
N PRO A 222 24.80 -6.90 -15.55
CA PRO A 222 24.66 -5.46 -15.74
C PRO A 222 23.33 -5.12 -16.43
N LEU A 223 22.64 -4.04 -16.04
CA LEU A 223 21.38 -3.61 -16.68
C LEU A 223 21.35 -3.74 -18.22
N PRO A 224 22.42 -3.41 -18.98
CA PRO A 224 22.45 -3.62 -20.44
C PRO A 224 22.55 -5.09 -20.90
N GLU A 225 22.89 -6.02 -20.01
CA GLU A 225 23.01 -7.47 -20.24
C GLU A 225 21.80 -8.25 -19.72
N ARG A 226 20.91 -7.63 -18.93
CA ARG A 226 19.63 -8.24 -18.56
C ARG A 226 18.72 -8.21 -19.78
N ARG A 227 18.25 -9.36 -20.22
CA ARG A 227 17.14 -9.40 -21.18
C ARG A 227 15.95 -8.70 -20.52
N GLU A 228 15.44 -7.64 -21.15
CA GLU A 228 14.13 -7.09 -20.83
C GLU A 228 13.13 -8.26 -20.87
N ALA A 229 12.67 -8.70 -19.70
CA ALA A 229 11.44 -9.46 -19.62
C ALA A 229 10.33 -8.49 -20.04
N LYS A 230 10.03 -8.44 -21.34
CA LYS A 230 8.86 -7.72 -21.84
C LYS A 230 7.65 -8.56 -21.49
N VAL A 231 7.05 -8.29 -20.33
CA VAL A 231 5.66 -8.69 -20.15
C VAL A 231 4.87 -7.88 -21.16
N ALA A 232 4.19 -8.60 -22.06
CA ALA A 232 3.40 -7.98 -23.11
C ALA A 232 2.30 -7.12 -22.48
N ALA A 233 2.06 -5.95 -23.10
CA ALA A 233 0.88 -5.16 -22.81
C ALA A 233 -0.37 -6.07 -22.90
N ARG A 234 -1.32 -5.87 -21.99
CA ARG A 234 -2.60 -6.57 -22.01
C ARG A 234 -3.61 -5.73 -22.77
N ALA A 235 -4.40 -6.39 -23.60
CA ALA A 235 -5.56 -5.76 -24.19
C ALA A 235 -6.59 -5.44 -23.09
N ALA A 236 -7.17 -4.25 -23.19
CA ALA A 236 -8.22 -3.74 -22.33
C ALA A 236 -9.31 -3.08 -23.18
N TRP A 237 -10.53 -2.98 -22.65
CA TRP A 237 -11.66 -2.42 -23.39
C TRP A 237 -12.48 -1.47 -22.54
N LEU A 238 -12.74 -0.29 -23.08
CA LEU A 238 -13.69 0.68 -22.50
C LEU A 238 -15.11 0.34 -22.97
N PRO A 239 -16.10 0.32 -22.06
CA PRO A 239 -17.49 0.13 -22.44
C PRO A 239 -18.01 1.37 -23.17
N VAL A 240 -18.74 1.15 -24.27
CA VAL A 240 -19.49 2.21 -24.98
C VAL A 240 -20.97 1.90 -24.83
N THR A 241 -21.69 2.77 -24.11
CA THR A 241 -23.10 2.53 -23.76
C THR A 241 -24.06 3.27 -24.69
N SER A 242 -25.24 2.69 -24.89
CA SER A 242 -26.34 3.29 -25.65
C SER A 242 -27.69 2.97 -25.02
N GLU A 243 -28.60 3.95 -25.00
CA GLU A 243 -29.98 3.79 -24.54
C GLU A 243 -30.82 2.90 -25.48
N THR A 244 -30.45 2.85 -26.76
CA THR A 244 -31.19 2.10 -27.79
C THR A 244 -30.63 0.70 -28.02
N SER A 245 -29.54 0.33 -27.35
CA SER A 245 -28.92 -0.98 -27.52
C SER A 245 -29.75 -2.07 -26.85
N THR A 246 -29.82 -3.23 -27.52
CA THR A 246 -30.46 -4.45 -27.01
C THR A 246 -29.47 -5.43 -26.40
N ALA A 247 -28.21 -5.03 -26.22
CA ALA A 247 -27.20 -5.88 -25.59
C ALA A 247 -27.59 -6.22 -24.14
N ASN A 248 -27.21 -7.43 -23.71
CA ASN A 248 -27.45 -7.89 -22.35
C ASN A 248 -26.42 -7.34 -21.37
N SER A 249 -25.21 -7.01 -21.84
CA SER A 249 -24.22 -6.35 -20.98
C SER A 249 -24.64 -4.91 -20.65
N ARG A 250 -24.65 -4.51 -19.37
CA ARG A 250 -25.26 -3.27 -18.85
C ARG A 250 -24.48 -2.72 -17.65
N ILE A 251 -24.49 -1.40 -17.51
CA ILE A 251 -23.98 -0.69 -16.31
C ILE A 251 -25.10 0.22 -15.80
N GLY A 252 -25.30 0.31 -14.48
CA GLY A 252 -26.26 1.21 -13.83
C GLY A 252 -27.73 0.95 -14.16
N ILE A 253 -28.56 1.99 -14.34
CA ILE A 253 -30.02 1.83 -14.26
C ILE A 253 -30.67 1.28 -15.54
N GLY A 254 -31.62 0.36 -15.37
CA GLY A 254 -32.45 -0.16 -16.45
C GLY A 254 -32.97 -1.56 -16.15
N PRO A 255 -33.85 -2.12 -16.99
CA PRO A 255 -34.24 -3.51 -16.88
C PRO A 255 -33.01 -4.41 -17.06
N MET A 256 -32.73 -5.29 -16.11
CA MET A 256 -31.64 -6.26 -16.21
C MET A 256 -32.21 -7.65 -16.52
N SER A 257 -31.38 -8.56 -17.02
CA SER A 257 -31.82 -9.89 -17.42
C SER A 257 -31.57 -10.86 -16.28
N ARG A 258 -32.61 -11.28 -15.55
CA ARG A 258 -32.48 -12.23 -14.44
C ARG A 258 -33.13 -13.58 -14.74
N PRO A 259 -32.67 -14.68 -14.13
CA PRO A 259 -33.39 -15.94 -14.19
C PRO A 259 -34.83 -15.81 -13.67
N THR A 260 -35.78 -16.39 -14.41
CA THR A 260 -37.20 -16.33 -14.07
C THR A 260 -37.47 -16.84 -12.66
N GLY A 261 -38.15 -16.02 -11.85
CA GLY A 261 -38.57 -16.38 -10.49
C GLY A 261 -37.49 -16.29 -9.42
N TRP A 262 -36.29 -15.80 -9.73
CA TRP A 262 -35.27 -15.51 -8.71
C TRP A 262 -35.65 -14.28 -7.90
N ALA A 263 -35.38 -14.33 -6.59
CA ALA A 263 -35.59 -13.20 -5.70
C ALA A 263 -34.53 -12.11 -5.94
N TRP A 264 -34.91 -10.85 -5.70
CA TRP A 264 -33.97 -9.75 -5.74
C TRP A 264 -32.97 -9.83 -4.56
N PRO A 265 -31.66 -9.67 -4.77
CA PRO A 265 -30.67 -9.74 -3.69
C PRO A 265 -30.91 -8.67 -2.62
N THR A 266 -30.80 -9.06 -1.35
CA THR A 266 -30.93 -8.16 -0.21
C THR A 266 -29.62 -8.05 0.56
N CYS A 267 -29.37 -6.89 1.15
CA CYS A 267 -28.20 -6.68 2.00
C CYS A 267 -28.31 -7.56 3.25
N PRO A 268 -27.28 -8.35 3.61
CA PRO A 268 -27.33 -9.22 4.78
C PRO A 268 -27.40 -8.43 6.10
N GLN A 269 -26.97 -7.16 6.10
CA GLN A 269 -26.95 -6.31 7.28
C GLN A 269 -28.24 -5.51 7.47
N CYS A 270 -28.69 -4.78 6.46
CA CYS A 270 -29.87 -3.91 6.57
C CYS A 270 -31.16 -4.50 6.00
N SER A 271 -31.08 -5.68 5.38
CA SER A 271 -32.20 -6.38 4.72
C SER A 271 -32.89 -5.61 3.59
N LYS A 272 -32.37 -4.44 3.20
CA LYS A 272 -32.88 -3.67 2.07
C LYS A 272 -32.43 -4.31 0.75
N PRO A 273 -33.21 -4.14 -0.34
CA PRO A 273 -32.78 -4.55 -1.67
C PRO A 273 -31.42 -3.92 -2.04
N LEU A 274 -30.51 -4.71 -2.58
CA LEU A 274 -29.25 -4.21 -3.12
C LEU A 274 -29.49 -3.49 -4.45
N SER A 275 -28.64 -2.54 -4.77
CA SER A 275 -28.71 -1.76 -6.00
C SER A 275 -27.90 -2.43 -7.10
N PHE A 276 -28.51 -2.59 -8.27
CA PHE A 276 -27.84 -3.15 -9.44
C PHE A 276 -26.76 -2.21 -9.96
N VAL A 277 -25.61 -2.78 -10.37
CA VAL A 277 -24.42 -2.01 -10.77
C VAL A 277 -23.93 -2.41 -12.16
N LEU A 278 -23.75 -3.70 -12.39
CA LEU A 278 -23.11 -4.23 -13.59
C LEU A 278 -23.73 -5.59 -13.94
N GLN A 279 -24.02 -5.80 -15.22
CA GLN A 279 -24.32 -7.09 -15.81
C GLN A 279 -23.39 -7.29 -17.01
N LEU A 280 -22.70 -8.42 -17.09
CA LEU A 280 -21.91 -8.80 -18.25
C LEU A 280 -22.45 -10.11 -18.81
N GLU A 281 -22.87 -10.11 -20.07
CA GLU A 281 -23.12 -11.34 -20.82
C GLU A 281 -21.80 -11.82 -21.40
N LEU A 282 -21.28 -12.93 -20.87
CA LEU A 282 -19.94 -13.41 -21.18
C LEU A 282 -19.78 -13.79 -22.66
N SER A 283 -20.89 -14.15 -23.31
CA SER A 283 -20.90 -14.45 -24.75
C SER A 283 -20.85 -13.20 -25.64
N GLU A 284 -21.18 -12.02 -25.11
CA GLU A 284 -21.13 -10.72 -25.80
C GLU A 284 -19.80 -9.99 -25.61
N LEU A 285 -18.88 -10.53 -24.79
CA LEU A 285 -17.55 -9.92 -24.60
C LEU A 285 -16.72 -9.94 -25.90
N PRO A 286 -15.76 -9.03 -26.08
CA PRO A 286 -14.88 -9.01 -27.25
C PRO A 286 -14.24 -10.37 -27.51
N ALA A 287 -14.18 -10.80 -28.77
CA ALA A 287 -13.61 -12.10 -29.14
C ALA A 287 -12.14 -12.24 -28.73
N GLU A 288 -11.38 -11.14 -28.77
CA GLU A 288 -9.98 -11.06 -28.35
C GLU A 288 -9.79 -11.15 -26.82
N PHE A 289 -10.83 -10.89 -26.03
CA PHE A 289 -10.73 -10.98 -24.58
C PHE A 289 -10.81 -12.43 -24.13
N SER A 290 -9.70 -12.94 -23.61
CA SER A 290 -9.59 -14.32 -23.13
C SER A 290 -9.97 -14.40 -21.66
N VAL A 291 -11.06 -15.10 -21.37
CA VAL A 291 -11.50 -15.44 -20.01
C VAL A 291 -11.79 -16.94 -19.92
N PRO A 292 -11.62 -17.56 -18.73
CA PRO A 292 -11.84 -19.00 -18.54
C PRO A 292 -13.24 -19.49 -18.94
N LEU A 293 -14.26 -18.64 -18.78
CA LEU A 293 -15.64 -18.91 -19.15
C LEU A 293 -16.18 -17.80 -20.07
N ARG A 294 -16.93 -18.18 -21.11
CA ARG A 294 -17.49 -17.28 -22.12
C ARG A 294 -19.01 -17.37 -22.27
N ASP A 295 -19.70 -17.96 -21.30
CA ASP A 295 -21.13 -18.18 -21.32
C ASP A 295 -21.78 -17.86 -19.97
N GLY A 296 -23.02 -17.34 -20.04
CA GLY A 296 -23.79 -16.92 -18.87
C GLY A 296 -23.58 -15.45 -18.50
N LEU A 297 -24.20 -15.05 -17.38
CA LEU A 297 -24.15 -13.67 -16.91
C LEU A 297 -23.26 -13.56 -15.67
N VAL A 298 -22.62 -12.41 -15.52
CA VAL A 298 -22.03 -11.95 -14.26
C VAL A 298 -22.77 -10.70 -13.81
N GLU A 299 -23.29 -10.71 -12.59
CA GLU A 299 -24.12 -9.64 -12.04
C GLU A 299 -23.53 -9.11 -10.72
N LEU A 300 -23.41 -7.79 -10.59
CA LEU A 300 -22.95 -7.11 -9.38
C LEU A 300 -24.06 -6.23 -8.79
N PHE A 301 -24.25 -6.34 -7.49
CA PHE A 301 -25.15 -5.54 -6.70
C PHE A 301 -24.45 -4.98 -5.46
N LEU A 302 -24.74 -3.73 -5.09
CA LEU A 302 -24.11 -3.03 -3.98
C LEU A 302 -25.16 -2.39 -3.06
N CYS A 303 -24.86 -2.31 -1.77
CA CYS A 303 -25.75 -1.73 -0.79
C CYS A 303 -25.64 -0.20 -0.82
N ALA A 304 -26.75 0.48 -1.13
CA ALA A 304 -26.80 1.94 -1.20
C ALA A 304 -26.49 2.64 0.14
N ASP A 305 -26.70 1.97 1.27
CA ASP A 305 -26.40 2.51 2.60
C ASP A 305 -24.96 2.25 3.06
N VAL A 306 -24.10 1.71 2.19
CA VAL A 306 -22.67 1.43 2.48
C VAL A 306 -22.49 0.54 3.72
N CYS A 307 -23.25 -0.56 3.78
CA CYS A 307 -23.11 -1.58 4.82
C CYS A 307 -21.83 -2.41 4.62
N GLU A 308 -21.22 -2.87 5.72
CA GLU A 308 -20.06 -3.76 5.68
C GLU A 308 -20.49 -5.11 5.07
N GLY A 309 -19.80 -5.54 4.00
CA GLY A 309 -20.22 -6.73 3.26
C GLY A 309 -21.50 -6.55 2.43
N GLY A 310 -21.94 -5.32 2.19
CA GLY A 310 -23.09 -4.98 1.33
C GLY A 310 -22.84 -5.20 -0.16
N VAL A 311 -22.18 -6.30 -0.54
CA VAL A 311 -21.84 -6.66 -1.92
C VAL A 311 -22.44 -8.02 -2.24
N HIS A 312 -23.12 -8.13 -3.37
CA HIS A 312 -23.56 -9.40 -3.94
C HIS A 312 -23.05 -9.50 -5.36
N LEU A 313 -22.16 -10.47 -5.59
CA LEU A 313 -21.60 -10.78 -6.90
C LEU A 313 -22.01 -12.21 -7.23
N GLU A 314 -22.67 -12.39 -8.37
CA GLU A 314 -23.16 -13.71 -8.76
C GLU A 314 -22.94 -14.02 -10.23
N ARG A 315 -22.88 -15.31 -10.54
CA ARG A 315 -22.80 -15.84 -11.90
C ARG A 315 -24.06 -16.64 -12.21
N VAL A 316 -24.71 -16.31 -13.31
CA VAL A 316 -25.90 -17.00 -13.82
C VAL A 316 -25.50 -17.95 -14.94
N ALA A 317 -25.90 -19.21 -14.83
CA ALA A 317 -25.64 -20.21 -15.86
C ALA A 317 -26.38 -19.89 -17.17
N PRO A 318 -25.79 -20.22 -18.35
CA PRO A 318 -26.37 -19.93 -19.66
C PRO A 318 -27.69 -20.66 -19.95
N SER A 319 -27.98 -21.76 -19.24
CA SER A 319 -29.23 -22.53 -19.42
C SER A 319 -30.44 -21.92 -18.72
N SER A 320 -30.27 -20.83 -17.98
CA SER A 320 -31.36 -20.17 -17.27
C SER A 320 -32.29 -19.44 -18.23
N SER A 321 -33.59 -19.63 -18.10
CA SER A 321 -34.58 -18.77 -18.75
C SER A 321 -34.50 -17.38 -18.13
N LEU A 322 -34.21 -16.36 -18.94
CA LEU A 322 -34.06 -14.99 -18.47
C LEU A 322 -35.34 -14.16 -18.70
N GLU A 323 -35.64 -13.26 -17.78
CA GLU A 323 -36.68 -12.25 -17.89
C GLU A 323 -36.12 -10.86 -17.59
N ALA A 324 -36.72 -9.83 -18.20
CA ALA A 324 -36.35 -8.44 -17.93
C ALA A 324 -36.98 -8.00 -16.60
N VAL A 325 -36.15 -7.67 -15.61
CA VAL A 325 -36.57 -7.26 -14.27
C VAL A 325 -36.12 -5.82 -14.01
N LEU A 326 -37.04 -5.00 -13.50
CA LEU A 326 -36.72 -3.65 -13.02
C LEU A 326 -36.22 -3.72 -11.58
N ALA A 327 -35.11 -3.04 -11.30
CA ALA A 327 -34.57 -2.92 -9.95
C ALA A 327 -35.59 -2.25 -9.00
N PRO A 328 -35.76 -2.75 -7.76
CA PRO A 328 -36.54 -2.07 -6.73
C PRO A 328 -35.95 -0.67 -6.49
N HIS A 329 -36.78 0.37 -6.64
CA HIS A 329 -36.33 1.76 -6.57
C HIS A 329 -35.76 2.10 -5.18
N HIS A 330 -34.43 2.18 -5.08
CA HIS A 330 -33.73 2.82 -3.97
C HIS A 330 -32.65 3.75 -4.53
N SER A 331 -32.78 5.04 -4.17
CA SER A 331 -32.07 6.17 -4.73
C SER A 331 -30.57 6.14 -4.45
N LEU A 332 -29.79 5.62 -5.39
CA LEU A 332 -28.45 6.15 -5.60
C LEU A 332 -28.59 7.32 -6.56
N LEU A 333 -28.22 8.50 -6.07
CA LEU A 333 -28.43 9.79 -6.73
C LEU A 333 -27.57 9.97 -7.99
N VAL A 334 -26.85 8.95 -8.43
CA VAL A 334 -26.09 8.97 -9.67
C VAL A 334 -26.07 7.59 -10.32
N LEU A 335 -26.46 7.56 -11.60
CA LEU A 335 -25.96 6.75 -12.74
C LEU A 335 -27.09 6.72 -13.79
N GLU A 336 -26.91 7.29 -14.99
CA GLU A 336 -27.64 6.82 -16.19
C GLU A 336 -26.66 6.18 -17.20
N PRO A 337 -26.30 4.89 -17.04
CA PRO A 337 -25.63 4.10 -18.06
C PRO A 337 -26.63 3.06 -18.61
N GLY A 338 -26.47 2.76 -19.90
CA GLY A 338 -27.36 1.91 -20.67
C GLY A 338 -26.75 0.54 -20.96
N ALA A 339 -27.31 -0.13 -21.96
CA ALA A 339 -26.70 -1.32 -22.51
C ALA A 339 -25.34 -0.99 -23.14
N ILE A 340 -24.32 -1.79 -22.84
CA ILE A 340 -23.00 -1.73 -23.46
C ILE A 340 -23.17 -2.18 -24.91
N ALA A 341 -23.23 -1.23 -25.82
CA ALA A 341 -23.46 -1.47 -27.24
C ALA A 341 -22.21 -2.01 -27.94
N THR A 342 -21.03 -1.55 -27.50
CA THR A 342 -19.76 -2.01 -28.03
C THR A 342 -18.62 -1.77 -27.04
N TRP A 343 -17.42 -2.23 -27.42
CA TRP A 343 -16.22 -2.22 -26.61
C TRP A 343 -15.09 -1.53 -27.40
N ARG A 344 -14.48 -0.51 -26.81
CA ARG A 344 -13.35 0.19 -27.44
C ARG A 344 -12.03 -0.36 -26.90
N ARG A 345 -11.33 -1.11 -27.75
CA ARG A 345 -10.06 -1.75 -27.42
C ARG A 345 -8.92 -0.72 -27.26
N PHE A 346 -8.04 -0.96 -26.29
CA PHE A 346 -6.73 -0.33 -26.14
C PHE A 346 -5.73 -1.34 -25.54
N ASP A 347 -4.43 -1.03 -25.57
CA ASP A 347 -3.39 -1.83 -24.91
C ASP A 347 -2.90 -1.10 -23.67
N GLU A 348 -2.60 -1.88 -22.63
CA GLU A 348 -2.22 -1.36 -21.33
C GLU A 348 -1.00 -2.10 -20.79
N GLU A 349 -0.05 -1.35 -20.26
CA GLU A 349 1.12 -1.89 -19.59
C GLU A 349 0.85 -2.11 -18.09
N PRO A 350 1.52 -3.08 -17.45
CA PRO A 350 1.38 -3.29 -16.01
C PRO A 350 1.77 -2.04 -15.24
N GLY A 351 0.99 -1.71 -14.21
CA GLY A 351 1.31 -0.65 -13.27
C GLY A 351 2.52 -1.01 -12.42
N TRP A 352 3.07 -0.03 -11.71
CA TRP A 352 4.26 -0.22 -10.86
C TRP A 352 4.14 -1.44 -9.94
N VAL A 353 2.99 -1.59 -9.27
CA VAL A 353 2.74 -2.68 -8.32
C VAL A 353 2.70 -4.06 -9.02
N ASP A 354 2.09 -4.14 -10.21
CA ASP A 354 2.07 -5.39 -10.98
C ASP A 354 3.44 -5.73 -11.56
N ARG A 355 4.25 -4.71 -11.89
CA ARG A 355 5.62 -4.89 -12.38
C ARG A 355 6.52 -5.47 -11.30
N GLU A 356 6.43 -4.95 -10.09
CA GLU A 356 7.12 -5.48 -8.92
C GLU A 356 6.76 -6.94 -8.68
N ARG A 357 5.47 -7.28 -8.65
CA ARG A 357 4.96 -8.66 -8.52
C ARG A 357 5.53 -9.60 -9.59
N LEU A 358 5.74 -9.09 -10.81
CA LEU A 358 6.23 -9.86 -11.95
C LEU A 358 7.76 -9.78 -12.12
N GLU A 359 8.48 -9.20 -11.14
CA GLU A 359 9.92 -8.99 -11.18
C GLU A 359 10.40 -8.24 -12.45
N LEU A 360 9.57 -7.31 -12.94
CA LEU A 360 9.87 -6.49 -14.11
C LEU A 360 10.67 -5.25 -13.71
N PRO A 361 11.50 -4.71 -14.62
CA PRO A 361 12.18 -3.44 -14.38
C PRO A 361 11.19 -2.34 -14.02
N GLU A 362 11.59 -1.41 -13.15
CA GLU A 362 10.81 -0.22 -12.85
C GLU A 362 10.41 0.49 -14.15
N PRO A 363 9.17 0.99 -14.25
CA PRO A 363 8.74 1.77 -15.40
C PRO A 363 9.61 3.03 -15.53
N GLU A 364 9.76 3.54 -16.76
CA GLU A 364 10.27 4.89 -16.94
C GLU A 364 9.33 5.88 -16.24
N VAL A 365 9.85 7.03 -15.80
CA VAL A 365 9.09 8.03 -15.02
C VAL A 365 7.78 8.45 -15.71
N ASP A 366 7.75 8.35 -17.05
CA ASP A 366 6.61 8.70 -17.90
C ASP A 366 5.87 7.48 -18.50
N SER A 367 6.11 6.26 -18.01
CA SER A 367 5.39 5.09 -18.54
C SER A 367 3.89 5.17 -18.24
N PRO A 368 3.04 4.77 -19.21
CA PRO A 368 1.60 4.82 -19.05
C PRO A 368 1.15 3.90 -17.91
N ARG A 369 0.41 4.47 -16.95
CA ARG A 369 -0.21 3.72 -15.86
C ARG A 369 -1.47 3.00 -16.36
N PRO A 370 -1.88 1.90 -15.70
CA PRO A 370 -3.20 1.35 -15.92
C PRO A 370 -4.27 2.43 -15.75
N LEU A 371 -5.15 2.50 -16.74
CA LEU A 371 -6.23 3.45 -16.86
C LEU A 371 -7.21 3.27 -15.70
N GLN A 372 -7.36 4.35 -14.92
CA GLN A 372 -8.40 4.54 -13.91
C GLN A 372 -9.71 4.88 -14.63
N ALA A 373 -10.43 3.83 -15.03
CA ALA A 373 -11.71 3.90 -15.72
C ALA A 373 -12.51 2.61 -15.48
N ASP A 374 -13.80 2.68 -15.80
CA ASP A 374 -14.57 1.47 -16.05
C ASP A 374 -13.99 0.75 -17.27
N LYS A 375 -13.50 -0.48 -17.08
CA LYS A 375 -12.88 -1.24 -18.16
C LYS A 375 -13.02 -2.74 -17.97
N LEU A 376 -13.08 -3.43 -19.10
CA LEU A 376 -12.98 -4.89 -19.20
C LEU A 376 -11.51 -5.25 -19.44
N GLY A 377 -10.99 -6.25 -18.72
CA GLY A 377 -9.62 -6.74 -18.92
C GLY A 377 -8.52 -5.72 -18.56
N GLY A 378 -7.34 -5.93 -19.15
CA GLY A 378 -6.15 -5.10 -18.89
C GLY A 378 -5.42 -5.43 -17.59
N TRP A 379 -4.82 -4.39 -17.02
CA TRP A 379 -4.17 -4.39 -15.72
C TRP A 379 -5.03 -3.62 -14.71
N PRO A 380 -5.19 -4.09 -13.47
CA PRO A 380 -5.93 -3.34 -12.47
C PRO A 380 -5.25 -1.99 -12.20
N ALA A 381 -6.04 -0.92 -12.17
CA ALA A 381 -5.60 0.39 -11.73
C ALA A 381 -5.66 0.47 -10.20
N TRP A 382 -4.76 -0.28 -9.55
CA TRP A 382 -4.63 -0.35 -8.11
C TRP A 382 -4.52 1.05 -7.46
N GLN A 383 -5.37 1.33 -6.48
CA GLN A 383 -5.32 2.54 -5.64
C GLN A 383 -4.50 2.30 -4.37
N GLN A 384 -4.62 1.09 -3.82
CA GLN A 384 -3.83 0.54 -2.75
C GLN A 384 -3.07 -0.69 -3.28
N GLY A 385 -2.06 -1.20 -2.57
CA GLY A 385 -1.21 -2.32 -3.05
C GLY A 385 -1.98 -3.48 -3.70
N ALA A 386 -1.34 -4.21 -4.60
CA ALA A 386 -2.01 -5.19 -5.45
C ALA A 386 -2.57 -6.33 -4.61
N ASP A 387 -3.89 -6.54 -4.71
CA ASP A 387 -4.60 -7.60 -4.01
C ASP A 387 -5.17 -8.59 -5.02
N TRP A 388 -4.28 -9.18 -5.82
CA TRP A 388 -4.65 -10.26 -6.73
C TRP A 388 -5.19 -11.44 -5.91
N PRO A 389 -6.36 -11.99 -6.25
CA PRO A 389 -6.89 -13.18 -5.58
C PRO A 389 -5.97 -14.39 -5.60
N SER A 390 -5.29 -14.57 -6.74
CA SER A 390 -4.45 -15.70 -7.06
C SER A 390 -3.58 -15.36 -8.26
N ASP A 391 -2.57 -16.19 -8.52
CA ASP A 391 -1.67 -16.00 -9.67
C ASP A 391 -2.32 -16.22 -11.03
N ASP A 392 -3.40 -17.00 -11.07
CA ASP A 392 -4.16 -17.36 -12.27
C ASP A 392 -5.42 -16.49 -12.49
N SER A 393 -5.65 -15.51 -11.61
CA SER A 393 -6.76 -14.56 -11.73
C SER A 393 -6.63 -13.69 -12.98
N THR A 394 -7.74 -13.52 -13.69
CA THR A 394 -7.89 -12.53 -14.76
C THR A 394 -8.79 -11.40 -14.28
N LEU A 395 -8.38 -10.14 -14.48
CA LEU A 395 -9.26 -9.00 -14.28
C LEU A 395 -10.42 -9.11 -15.28
N LEU A 396 -11.61 -9.40 -14.79
CA LEU A 396 -12.82 -9.40 -15.61
C LEU A 396 -13.22 -7.95 -15.87
N PHE A 397 -13.53 -7.21 -14.81
CA PHE A 397 -14.01 -5.83 -14.94
C PHE A 397 -13.52 -4.97 -13.79
N GLN A 398 -13.19 -3.72 -14.08
CA GLN A 398 -12.89 -2.68 -13.11
C GLN A 398 -13.99 -1.63 -13.15
N LEU A 399 -14.43 -1.19 -11.98
CA LEU A 399 -15.30 -0.03 -11.78
C LEU A 399 -14.47 1.05 -11.08
N ASP A 400 -14.41 2.25 -11.63
CA ASP A 400 -13.59 3.33 -11.09
C ASP A 400 -14.41 4.59 -10.82
N GLU A 401 -14.28 5.13 -9.61
CA GLU A 401 -15.07 6.28 -9.15
C GLU A 401 -14.37 7.63 -9.24
N GLY A 402 -13.28 7.71 -10.00
CA GLY A 402 -12.58 8.96 -10.22
C GLY A 402 -13.43 10.03 -10.91
N GLU A 403 -12.89 11.25 -10.97
CA GLU A 403 -13.50 12.36 -11.71
C GLU A 403 -13.87 11.95 -13.14
N THR A 404 -15.08 12.32 -13.59
CA THR A 404 -15.51 12.05 -14.96
C THR A 404 -14.57 12.73 -15.96
N ARG A 405 -13.86 11.92 -16.76
CA ARG A 405 -12.99 12.42 -17.83
C ARG A 405 -13.72 12.40 -19.15
N ILE A 406 -13.70 13.54 -19.86
CA ILE A 406 -14.34 13.70 -21.17
C ILE A 406 -13.31 14.20 -22.18
N GLY A 407 -13.29 13.59 -23.35
CA GLY A 407 -12.40 13.95 -24.47
C GLY A 407 -11.10 13.14 -24.53
N GLY A 408 -10.51 13.15 -25.72
CA GLY A 408 -9.32 12.39 -26.13
C GLY A 408 -9.54 11.84 -27.54
N LYS A 409 -8.69 12.21 -28.51
CA LYS A 409 -8.83 11.73 -29.90
C LYS A 409 -8.02 10.45 -30.08
N SER A 410 -8.65 9.41 -30.61
CA SER A 410 -7.97 8.20 -31.11
C SER A 410 -7.01 8.56 -32.25
N PRO A 411 -5.82 7.92 -32.39
CA PRO A 411 -5.36 6.66 -31.77
C PRO A 411 -4.52 6.80 -30.49
N THR A 412 -4.23 8.01 -30.02
CA THR A 412 -3.33 8.26 -28.89
C THR A 412 -4.12 8.83 -27.71
N TRP A 413 -4.86 7.97 -27.00
CA TRP A 413 -5.50 8.42 -25.77
C TRP A 413 -4.43 8.82 -24.75
N SER A 414 -4.36 10.11 -24.40
CA SER A 414 -3.41 10.67 -23.45
C SER A 414 -4.16 11.28 -22.27
N PHE A 415 -3.68 10.99 -21.06
CA PHE A 415 -4.15 11.62 -19.81
C PHE A 415 -4.04 13.15 -19.86
N GLU A 416 -3.09 13.70 -20.62
CA GLU A 416 -2.86 15.14 -20.74
C GLU A 416 -3.90 15.84 -21.63
N GLU A 417 -4.54 15.10 -22.55
CA GLU A 417 -5.58 15.63 -23.43
C GLU A 417 -6.98 15.53 -22.83
N ALA A 418 -7.19 14.58 -21.92
CA ALA A 418 -8.43 14.42 -21.17
C ALA A 418 -8.57 15.54 -20.14
N ARG A 419 -9.65 16.31 -20.20
CA ARG A 419 -9.89 17.40 -19.25
C ARG A 419 -10.66 16.87 -18.04
N VAL A 420 -10.10 17.09 -16.85
CA VAL A 420 -10.85 17.06 -15.59
C VAL A 420 -11.93 18.13 -15.67
N MET A 421 -13.16 17.78 -15.29
CA MET A 421 -14.30 18.70 -15.20
C MET A 421 -14.61 18.94 -13.71
N PRO A 422 -14.05 20.00 -13.07
CA PRO A 422 -14.28 20.23 -11.65
C PRO A 422 -15.73 20.68 -11.41
N GLY A 423 -16.41 20.05 -10.44
CA GLY A 423 -17.62 20.60 -9.83
C GLY A 423 -18.93 20.53 -10.61
N LEU A 424 -19.01 19.73 -11.67
CA LEU A 424 -20.29 19.41 -12.31
C LEU A 424 -20.76 18.02 -11.84
N PRO A 425 -21.94 17.86 -11.21
CA PRO A 425 -22.60 16.55 -11.18
C PRO A 425 -22.75 16.06 -12.63
N PRO A 426 -22.68 14.75 -12.92
CA PRO A 426 -22.66 14.24 -14.28
C PRO A 426 -23.88 14.75 -15.05
N ALA A 427 -23.68 15.81 -15.82
CA ALA A 427 -24.70 16.34 -16.69
C ALA A 427 -24.79 15.44 -17.92
N ARG A 428 -25.98 15.29 -18.48
CA ARG A 428 -26.19 14.63 -19.79
C ARG A 428 -25.27 15.26 -20.83
N VAL A 429 -24.22 14.54 -21.22
CA VAL A 429 -23.39 14.89 -22.38
C VAL A 429 -23.87 14.08 -23.57
N VAL A 430 -24.21 14.79 -24.64
CA VAL A 430 -25.04 14.38 -25.78
C VAL A 430 -24.23 13.60 -26.85
N ASP A 431 -22.99 13.21 -26.57
CA ASP A 431 -22.16 12.48 -27.55
C ASP A 431 -22.26 10.96 -27.34
N SER A 432 -22.82 10.26 -28.34
CA SER A 432 -23.00 8.80 -28.34
C SER A 432 -21.74 8.02 -28.75
N GLU A 433 -20.72 8.70 -29.28
CA GLU A 433 -19.50 8.08 -29.83
C GLU A 433 -18.31 8.18 -28.86
N ALA A 434 -18.43 8.97 -27.78
CA ALA A 434 -17.38 9.14 -26.78
C ALA A 434 -17.47 8.06 -25.67
N PRO A 435 -16.34 7.49 -25.23
CA PRO A 435 -16.29 6.64 -24.04
C PRO A 435 -16.70 7.45 -22.82
N ARG A 436 -17.43 6.81 -21.94
CA ARG A 436 -18.03 7.45 -20.76
C ARG A 436 -17.38 6.89 -19.51
N HIS A 437 -16.95 7.77 -18.62
CA HIS A 437 -16.64 7.47 -17.23
C HIS A 437 -17.87 7.83 -16.40
N PHE A 438 -18.26 7.00 -15.44
CA PHE A 438 -19.46 7.24 -14.65
C PHE A 438 -19.13 7.32 -13.16
N PRO A 439 -19.53 8.40 -12.46
CA PRO A 439 -19.31 8.48 -11.03
C PRO A 439 -20.51 7.90 -10.29
N SER A 440 -20.51 6.63 -9.88
CA SER A 440 -21.30 6.21 -8.70
C SER A 440 -20.97 4.80 -8.28
N LEU A 441 -20.85 4.59 -6.99
CA LEU A 441 -21.83 4.23 -5.96
C LEU A 441 -21.19 4.31 -4.55
N LEU A 442 -19.90 4.64 -4.43
CA LEU A 442 -19.01 4.11 -3.41
C LEU A 442 -18.18 5.21 -2.74
N THR A 443 -18.85 6.07 -1.97
CA THR A 443 -18.20 7.02 -1.03
C THR A 443 -17.27 8.08 -1.66
N GLY A 444 -17.00 8.05 -2.97
CA GLY A 444 -16.41 9.16 -3.71
C GLY A 444 -14.89 9.18 -3.80
N GLU A 445 -14.22 8.02 -3.87
CA GLU A 445 -12.80 7.84 -4.23
C GLU A 445 -12.44 6.33 -4.21
N ALA A 446 -13.25 5.46 -4.81
CA ALA A 446 -13.02 4.01 -4.77
C ALA A 446 -12.74 3.39 -6.15
N THR A 447 -12.05 2.27 -6.16
CA THR A 447 -11.94 1.39 -7.34
C THR A 447 -12.31 -0.02 -6.91
N ALA A 448 -13.23 -0.64 -7.65
CA ALA A 448 -13.66 -2.01 -7.45
C ALA A 448 -13.21 -2.88 -8.62
N PHE A 449 -12.84 -4.12 -8.31
CA PHE A 449 -12.30 -5.07 -9.27
C PHE A 449 -13.07 -6.38 -9.15
N ILE A 450 -13.47 -6.92 -10.30
CA ILE A 450 -14.03 -8.25 -10.44
C ILE A 450 -12.97 -9.10 -11.12
N PHE A 451 -12.53 -10.15 -10.44
CA PHE A 451 -11.61 -11.14 -10.98
C PHE A 451 -12.34 -12.44 -11.29
N MET A 452 -11.90 -13.12 -12.34
CA MET A 452 -12.30 -14.48 -12.66
C MET A 452 -11.09 -15.40 -12.59
N ASN A 453 -11.18 -16.44 -11.77
CA ASN A 453 -10.15 -17.47 -11.64
C ASN A 453 -10.25 -18.50 -12.78
N SER A 454 -9.23 -19.33 -12.95
CA SER A 454 -9.21 -20.36 -14.01
C SER A 454 -10.35 -21.38 -13.92
N ASP A 455 -10.90 -21.60 -12.73
CA ASP A 455 -12.07 -22.45 -12.48
C ASP A 455 -13.42 -21.75 -12.75
N GLY A 456 -13.39 -20.46 -13.11
CA GLY A 456 -14.57 -19.64 -13.36
C GLY A 456 -15.24 -19.08 -12.10
N SER A 457 -14.64 -19.28 -10.91
CA SER A 457 -15.07 -18.58 -9.71
C SER A 457 -14.75 -17.09 -9.81
N LEU A 458 -15.59 -16.28 -9.16
CA LEU A 458 -15.47 -14.82 -9.17
C LEU A 458 -14.98 -14.33 -7.80
N LYS A 459 -14.08 -13.34 -7.80
CA LYS A 459 -13.74 -12.59 -6.59
C LYS A 459 -13.97 -11.10 -6.82
N PHE A 460 -14.56 -10.48 -5.82
CA PHE A 460 -14.71 -9.04 -5.73
C PHE A 460 -13.62 -8.48 -4.81
N VAL A 461 -12.94 -7.45 -5.27
CA VAL A 461 -11.95 -6.69 -4.49
C VAL A 461 -12.34 -5.23 -4.55
N TRP A 462 -12.17 -4.52 -3.45
CA TRP A 462 -12.50 -3.11 -3.34
C TRP A 462 -11.36 -2.37 -2.67
N GLN A 463 -11.00 -1.20 -3.20
CA GLN A 463 -10.05 -0.28 -2.57
C GLN A 463 -10.65 1.11 -2.49
N THR A 464 -10.58 1.73 -1.31
CA THR A 464 -10.87 3.17 -1.12
C THR A 464 -9.55 3.95 -1.18
N GLY A 465 -9.55 5.15 -1.76
CA GLY A 465 -8.44 6.11 -1.69
C GLY A 465 -8.06 6.48 -0.28
#